data_AF-A0A937TZG8-F1
#
_entry.id   AF-A0A937TZG8-F1
#
_cell.length_a   1.000
_cell.length_b   1.000
_cell.length_c   1.000
_cell.angle_alpha   90.00
_cell.angle_beta   90.00
_cell.angle_gamma   90.00
#
_symmetry.space_group_name_H-M   'P 1'
#
loop_
_entity.id
_entity.type
_entity.pdbx_description
1 polymer ?
#
loop_
_entity_poly.entity_id
_entity_poly.type
_entity_poly.pdbx_seq_one_letter_code
_entity_poly.pdbx_strand_id
1 'polypeptide(L)'
;MLQEYRQSHLLAFRDGLEPGQRQDLVADLHRLDWPKIDHCVANYVKNPPSATMPGDLVPPQFYAAEPADTRQQGKYAKALELGKNLISAGKVAAFVAAGGQGTRLGLPGPQKSGLALNAQGRL
;
A
#
# COMPACT_ATOMS: atom_id res chain seq x y z
N MET A 1 -27.87 -7.09 -10.83
CA MET A 1 -26.57 -6.77 -10.20
C MET A 1 -26.64 -6.72 -8.68
N LEU A 2 -26.96 -5.60 -7.99
CA LEU A 2 -26.82 -5.52 -6.51
C LEU A 2 -27.61 -6.58 -5.71
N GLN A 3 -28.79 -6.97 -6.18
CA GLN A 3 -29.59 -8.02 -5.54
C GLN A 3 -28.88 -9.39 -5.56
N GLU A 4 -28.18 -9.72 -6.65
CA GLU A 4 -27.41 -10.98 -6.79
C GLU A 4 -26.31 -11.06 -5.72
N TYR A 5 -25.67 -9.93 -5.42
CA TYR A 5 -24.64 -9.80 -4.38
C TYR A 5 -25.21 -9.50 -2.98
N ARG A 6 -26.53 -9.45 -2.82
CA ARG A 6 -27.23 -9.09 -1.56
C ARG A 6 -26.86 -7.70 -1.02
N GLN A 7 -26.55 -6.74 -1.89
CA GLN A 7 -26.12 -5.38 -1.57
C GLN A 7 -27.17 -4.29 -1.89
N SER A 8 -28.45 -4.66 -1.96
CA SER A 8 -29.54 -3.72 -2.30
C SER A 8 -29.69 -2.54 -1.33
N HIS A 9 -29.21 -2.70 -0.09
CA HIS A 9 -29.27 -1.66 0.94
C HIS A 9 -28.49 -0.39 0.56
N LEU A 10 -27.54 -0.46 -0.39
CA LEU A 10 -26.82 0.70 -0.92
C LEU A 10 -27.74 1.70 -1.64
N LEU A 11 -28.95 1.28 -2.03
CA LEU A 11 -29.95 2.14 -2.66
C LEU A 11 -31.03 2.63 -1.68
N ALA A 12 -30.93 2.33 -0.38
CA ALA A 12 -31.98 2.62 0.60
C ALA A 12 -32.35 4.11 0.73
N PHE A 13 -31.41 5.02 0.41
CA PHE A 13 -31.61 6.47 0.51
C PHE A 13 -31.60 7.18 -0.85
N ARG A 14 -31.71 6.44 -1.96
CA ARG A 14 -31.61 6.99 -3.32
C ARG A 14 -32.60 8.12 -3.57
N ASP A 15 -33.81 8.02 -3.02
CA ASP A 15 -34.88 8.98 -3.27
C ASP A 15 -34.59 10.36 -2.65
N GLY A 16 -33.74 10.44 -1.62
CA GLY A 16 -33.28 11.68 -1.01
C GLY A 16 -32.06 12.33 -1.68
N LEU A 17 -31.49 11.70 -2.71
CA LEU A 17 -30.31 12.24 -3.41
C LEU A 17 -30.71 13.18 -4.54
N GLU A 18 -29.94 14.24 -4.73
CA GLU A 18 -30.03 15.11 -5.91
C GLU A 18 -29.64 14.35 -7.18
N PRO A 19 -30.10 14.78 -8.38
CA PRO A 19 -29.83 14.06 -9.63
C PRO A 19 -28.34 13.78 -9.89
N GLY A 20 -27.45 14.74 -9.58
CA GLY A 20 -26.00 14.54 -9.72
C GLY A 20 -25.44 13.47 -8.77
N GLN A 21 -25.86 13.51 -7.50
CA GLN A 21 -25.43 12.51 -6.50
C GLN A 21 -25.91 11.10 -6.85
N ARG A 22 -27.08 10.97 -7.48
CA ARG A 22 -27.57 9.67 -7.99
C ARG A 22 -26.68 9.14 -9.10
N GLN A 23 -26.20 10.01 -9.99
CA GLN A 23 -25.29 9.62 -11.07
C GLN A 23 -23.94 9.18 -10.52
N ASP A 24 -23.38 9.93 -9.57
CA ASP A 24 -22.11 9.60 -8.91
C ASP A 24 -22.19 8.25 -8.19
N LEU A 25 -23.26 8.01 -7.43
CA LEU A 25 -23.48 6.73 -6.74
C LEU A 25 -23.53 5.57 -7.74
N VAL A 26 -24.25 5.72 -8.84
CA VAL A 26 -24.34 4.67 -9.88
C VAL A 26 -22.96 4.43 -10.51
N ALA A 27 -22.21 5.49 -10.81
CA ALA A 27 -20.86 5.37 -11.35
C ALA A 27 -19.92 4.62 -10.39
N ASP A 28 -19.95 4.94 -9.11
CA ASP A 28 -19.16 4.26 -8.09
C ASP A 28 -19.52 2.78 -7.98
N LEU A 29 -20.82 2.44 -7.95
CA LEU A 29 -21.28 1.05 -7.90
C LEU A 29 -20.86 0.22 -9.13
N HIS A 30 -20.72 0.86 -10.30
CA HIS A 30 -20.22 0.22 -11.51
C HIS A 30 -18.70 0.02 -11.52
N ARG A 31 -17.94 0.80 -10.74
CA ARG A 31 -16.48 0.66 -10.62
C ARG A 31 -16.05 -0.46 -9.67
N LEU A 32 -16.97 -0.93 -8.83
CA LEU A 32 -16.71 -2.00 -7.88
C LEU A 32 -16.67 -3.37 -8.56
N ASP A 33 -15.64 -4.15 -8.23
CA ASP A 33 -15.52 -5.56 -8.61
C ASP A 33 -16.29 -6.42 -7.58
N TRP A 34 -17.59 -6.61 -7.84
CA TRP A 34 -18.48 -7.35 -6.96
C TRP A 34 -18.07 -8.81 -6.72
N PRO A 35 -17.69 -9.61 -7.76
CA PRO A 35 -17.16 -10.95 -7.54
C PRO A 35 -15.97 -10.99 -6.59
N LYS A 36 -15.04 -10.04 -6.72
CA LYS A 36 -13.86 -9.95 -5.83
C LYS A 36 -14.25 -9.59 -4.41
N ILE A 37 -15.17 -8.64 -4.23
CA ILE A 37 -15.66 -8.25 -2.90
C ILE A 37 -16.31 -9.45 -2.21
N ASP A 38 -17.21 -10.17 -2.90
CA ASP A 38 -17.88 -11.36 -2.34
C ASP A 38 -16.89 -12.46 -1.98
N HIS A 39 -15.91 -12.71 -2.86
CA HIS A 39 -14.83 -13.65 -2.58
C HIS A 39 -14.05 -13.24 -1.32
N CYS A 40 -13.69 -11.96 -1.19
CA CYS A 40 -12.96 -11.46 -0.03
C CYS A 40 -13.77 -11.59 1.26
N VAL A 41 -15.06 -11.25 1.23
CA VAL A 41 -15.95 -11.36 2.39
C VAL A 41 -16.12 -12.82 2.80
N ALA A 42 -16.34 -13.72 1.84
CA ALA A 42 -16.51 -15.14 2.11
C ALA A 42 -15.26 -15.76 2.75
N ASN A 43 -14.07 -15.43 2.26
CA ASN A 43 -12.83 -16.12 2.63
C ASN A 43 -11.99 -15.40 3.69
N TYR A 44 -12.18 -14.11 3.94
CA TYR A 44 -11.34 -13.38 4.91
C TYR A 44 -12.13 -12.72 6.04
N VAL A 45 -13.45 -12.56 5.90
CA VAL A 45 -14.31 -11.99 6.95
C VAL A 45 -15.13 -13.09 7.61
N LYS A 46 -15.86 -13.89 6.81
CA LYS A 46 -16.74 -14.94 7.34
C LYS A 46 -16.00 -16.22 7.69
N ASN A 47 -15.02 -16.60 6.88
CA ASN A 47 -14.21 -17.80 7.09
C ASN A 47 -12.73 -17.44 7.11
N PRO A 48 -12.26 -16.61 8.05
CA PRO A 48 -10.87 -16.17 8.07
C PRO A 48 -9.95 -17.41 8.12
N PRO A 49 -8.94 -17.50 7.25
CA PRO A 49 -8.06 -18.64 7.22
C PRO A 49 -7.34 -18.74 8.57
N SER A 50 -7.30 -19.93 9.16
CA SER A 50 -6.43 -20.16 10.31
C SER A 50 -4.99 -20.17 9.80
N ALA A 51 -4.22 -19.16 10.21
CA ALA A 51 -2.78 -19.19 9.95
C ALA A 51 -2.16 -20.23 10.88
N THR A 52 -1.75 -21.37 10.35
CA THR A 52 -0.85 -22.27 11.07
C THR A 52 0.52 -21.62 11.08
N MET A 53 0.94 -21.12 12.25
CA MET A 53 2.31 -20.63 12.39
C MET A 53 3.28 -21.83 12.30
N PRO A 54 4.32 -21.77 11.46
CA PRO A 54 5.39 -22.74 11.50
C PRO A 54 5.98 -22.79 12.92
N GLY A 55 6.18 -23.99 13.46
CA GLY A 55 6.65 -24.18 14.84
C GLY A 55 8.11 -23.76 15.10
N ASP A 56 8.86 -23.43 14.05
CA ASP A 56 10.30 -23.10 14.13
C ASP A 56 10.58 -21.69 13.58
N LEU A 57 10.12 -20.69 14.33
CA LEU A 57 10.39 -19.27 14.04
C LEU A 57 11.78 -18.90 14.56
N VAL A 58 12.77 -18.94 13.68
CA VAL A 58 14.13 -18.48 13.97
C VAL A 58 14.41 -17.10 13.35
N PRO A 59 15.28 -16.27 13.96
CA PRO A 59 15.69 -15.00 13.36
C PRO A 59 16.34 -15.21 11.98
N PRO A 60 16.04 -14.38 10.97
CA PRO A 60 16.68 -14.48 9.68
C PRO A 60 18.17 -14.09 9.77
N GLN A 61 18.99 -14.68 8.91
CA GLN A 61 20.34 -14.17 8.69
C GLN A 61 20.25 -12.75 8.14
N PHE A 62 21.06 -11.84 8.69
CA PHE A 62 21.04 -10.43 8.30
C PHE A 62 22.47 -9.89 8.12
N TYR A 63 22.55 -8.78 7.39
CA TYR A 63 23.75 -7.97 7.25
C TYR A 63 23.57 -6.74 8.13
N ALA A 64 24.42 -6.57 9.15
CA ALA A 64 24.39 -5.39 10.02
C ALA A 64 24.76 -4.13 9.22
N ALA A 65 24.29 -2.96 9.66
CA ALA A 65 24.64 -1.70 9.00
C ALA A 65 26.16 -1.46 8.98
N GLU A 66 26.83 -1.83 10.07
CA GLU A 66 28.29 -1.80 10.19
C GLU A 66 28.89 -3.20 9.96
N PRO A 67 29.98 -3.32 9.18
CA PRO A 67 30.62 -4.60 8.95
C PRO A 67 31.39 -5.06 10.19
N ALA A 68 31.18 -6.31 10.59
CA ALA A 68 31.80 -6.90 11.78
C ALA A 68 33.28 -7.30 11.58
N ASP A 69 33.70 -7.52 10.34
CA ASP A 69 35.04 -7.98 10.00
C ASP A 69 35.53 -7.48 8.62
N THR A 70 36.82 -7.69 8.33
CA THR A 70 37.47 -7.29 7.07
C THR A 70 36.82 -7.90 5.82
N ARG A 71 36.26 -9.11 5.95
CA ARG A 71 35.59 -9.80 4.84
C ARG A 71 34.26 -9.11 4.52
N GLN A 72 33.48 -8.73 5.53
CA GLN A 72 32.27 -7.95 5.38
C GLN A 72 32.55 -6.55 4.84
N GLN A 73 33.61 -5.89 5.32
CA GLN A 73 34.05 -4.59 4.80
C GLN A 73 34.28 -4.65 3.28
N GLY A 74 35.06 -5.64 2.81
CA GLY A 74 35.31 -5.83 1.39
C GLY A 74 34.04 -6.13 0.58
N LYS A 75 33.08 -6.85 1.17
CA LYS A 75 31.77 -7.11 0.55
C LYS A 75 30.94 -5.84 0.41
N TYR A 76 30.93 -4.97 1.43
CA TYR A 76 30.13 -3.74 1.44
C TYR A 76 30.69 -2.72 0.45
N ALA A 77 32.02 -2.60 0.37
CA ALA A 77 32.68 -1.77 -0.63
C ALA A 77 32.27 -2.17 -2.06
N LYS A 78 32.28 -3.49 -2.36
CA LYS A 78 31.82 -4.00 -3.67
C LYS A 78 30.34 -3.72 -3.92
N ALA A 79 29.49 -3.86 -2.91
CA ALA A 79 28.06 -3.58 -3.03
C ALA A 79 27.79 -2.10 -3.33
N LEU A 80 28.53 -1.19 -2.68
CA LEU A 80 28.44 0.25 -2.92
C LEU A 80 28.82 0.61 -4.36
N GLU A 81 29.95 0.10 -4.85
CA GLU A 81 30.41 0.35 -6.22
C GLU A 81 29.43 -0.22 -7.25
N LEU A 82 28.92 -1.43 -7.03
CA LEU A 82 27.88 -2.00 -7.88
C LEU A 82 26.60 -1.15 -7.89
N GLY A 83 26.17 -0.68 -6.72
CA GLY A 83 24.98 0.18 -6.59
C GLY A 83 25.13 1.47 -7.40
N LYS A 84 26.27 2.16 -7.28
CA LYS A 84 26.57 3.36 -8.08
C LYS A 84 26.50 3.08 -9.58
N ASN A 85 27.09 1.97 -10.02
CA ASN A 85 27.08 1.58 -11.42
C ASN A 85 25.67 1.26 -11.95
N LEU A 86 24.82 0.62 -11.14
CA LEU A 86 23.45 0.33 -11.53
C LEU A 86 22.60 1.60 -11.60
N ILE A 87 22.81 2.53 -10.66
CA ILE A 87 22.15 3.84 -10.67
C ILE A 87 22.57 4.64 -11.91
N SER A 88 23.88 4.74 -12.20
CA SER A 88 24.38 5.49 -13.36
C SER A 88 23.97 4.85 -14.69
N ALA A 89 23.78 3.53 -14.73
CA ALA A 89 23.27 2.81 -15.89
C ALA A 89 21.74 2.88 -16.06
N GLY A 90 21.01 3.62 -15.20
CA GLY A 90 19.55 3.73 -15.28
C GLY A 90 18.81 2.44 -14.94
N LYS A 91 19.43 1.53 -14.19
CA LYS A 91 18.88 0.20 -13.84
C LYS A 91 18.19 0.17 -12.47
N VAL A 92 18.02 1.32 -11.83
CA VAL A 92 17.44 1.46 -10.48
C VAL A 92 16.29 2.46 -10.52
N ALA A 93 15.18 2.10 -9.89
CA ALA A 93 14.03 2.97 -9.66
C ALA A 93 13.63 2.95 -8.19
N ALA A 94 13.06 4.05 -7.69
CA ALA A 94 12.51 4.15 -6.34
C ALA A 94 10.98 4.09 -6.40
N PHE A 95 10.38 3.22 -5.58
CA PHE A 95 8.94 3.17 -5.36
C PHE A 95 8.62 3.72 -3.98
N VAL A 96 7.72 4.71 -3.90
CA VAL A 96 7.33 5.33 -2.64
C VAL A 96 5.86 5.05 -2.33
N ALA A 97 5.62 4.23 -1.31
CA ALA A 97 4.28 3.98 -0.79
C ALA A 97 3.80 5.20 0.03
N ALA A 98 2.87 5.98 -0.53
CA ALA A 98 2.40 7.25 0.05
C ALA A 98 0.87 7.39 0.12
N GLY A 99 0.13 6.29 -0.01
CA GLY A 99 -1.33 6.30 -0.10
C GLY A 99 -2.07 6.47 1.25
N GLY A 100 -1.34 6.56 2.36
CA GLY A 100 -1.96 6.73 3.68
C GLY A 100 -2.65 8.09 3.84
N GLN A 101 -3.88 8.08 4.34
CA GLN A 101 -4.54 9.28 4.82
C GLN A 101 -3.91 9.73 6.15
N GLY A 102 -3.58 11.02 6.27
CA GLY A 102 -2.93 11.62 7.43
C GLY A 102 -3.87 11.85 8.62
N THR A 103 -4.98 11.12 8.73
CA THR A 103 -6.01 11.33 9.75
C THR A 103 -5.48 11.14 11.17
N ARG A 104 -4.54 10.20 11.38
CA ARG A 104 -3.84 10.02 12.66
C ARG A 104 -2.89 11.18 13.01
N LEU A 105 -2.56 12.03 12.04
CA LEU A 105 -1.72 13.22 12.21
C LEU A 105 -2.54 14.52 12.20
N GLY A 106 -3.87 14.43 12.23
CA GLY A 106 -4.77 15.58 12.18
C GLY A 106 -4.79 16.30 10.82
N LEU A 107 -4.28 15.68 9.76
CA LEU A 107 -4.28 16.26 8.42
C LEU A 107 -5.54 15.83 7.64
N PRO A 108 -6.24 16.75 6.96
CA PRO A 108 -7.45 16.45 6.20
C PRO A 108 -7.18 15.72 4.86
N GLY A 109 -5.95 15.25 4.62
CA GLY A 109 -5.52 14.69 3.33
C GLY A 109 -4.32 13.72 3.44
N PRO A 110 -3.69 13.34 2.32
CA PRO A 110 -2.55 12.43 2.31
C PRO A 110 -1.43 12.89 3.25
N GLN A 111 -0.74 11.96 3.91
CA GLN A 111 0.32 12.25 4.89
C GLN A 111 1.40 13.22 4.36
N LYS A 112 1.68 13.19 3.06
CA LYS A 112 2.67 14.07 2.42
C LYS A 112 2.21 15.51 2.22
N SER A 113 0.93 15.81 2.35
CA SER A 113 0.39 17.16 2.06
C SER A 113 0.84 18.21 3.08
N GLY A 114 1.29 17.78 4.28
CA GLY A 114 1.87 18.67 5.30
C GLY A 114 3.39 18.86 5.20
N LEU A 115 4.07 18.12 4.32
CA LEU A 115 5.50 18.25 4.07
C LEU A 115 5.69 18.95 2.73
N ALA A 116 5.48 20.27 2.71
CA ALA A 116 6.08 21.10 1.68
C ALA A 116 7.60 20.91 1.80
N LEU A 117 8.16 20.11 0.90
CA LEU A 117 9.60 19.98 0.72
C LEU A 117 10.13 21.37 0.36
N ASN A 118 10.72 22.05 1.32
CA ASN A 118 11.58 23.20 1.07
C ASN A 118 12.82 22.69 0.33
N ALA A 119 12.69 22.53 -0.99
CA ALA A 119 13.79 22.26 -1.88
C ALA A 119 14.59 23.55 -2.09
N GLN A 120 15.31 24.00 -1.06
CA GLN A 120 16.51 24.80 -1.25
C GLN A 120 17.72 23.89 -1.06
N GLY A 121 18.04 23.15 -2.13
CA GLY A 121 19.37 22.58 -2.28
C GLY A 121 20.39 23.71 -2.46
N ARG A 122 21.39 23.76 -1.59
CA ARG A 122 22.71 24.28 -1.95
C ARG A 122 23.66 23.09 -1.91
N LEU A 123 24.23 22.79 -3.07
CA LEU A 123 25.58 22.25 -3.17
C LEU A 123 26.56 23.35 -2.71
#